data_AF-A0A345WYI7-F1
#
_entry.id   AF-A0A345WYI7-F1
#
_cell.length_a   1.000
_cell.length_b   1.000
_cell.length_c   1.000
_cell.angle_alpha   90.00
_cell.angle_beta   90.00
_cell.angle_gamma   90.00
#
_symmetry.space_group_name_H-M   'P 1'
#
loop_
_entity.id
_entity.type
_entity.pdbx_description
1 polymer ?
#
loop_
_entity_poly.entity_id
_entity_poly.type
_entity_poly.pdbx_seq_one_letter_code
_entity_poly.pdbx_strand_id
1 'polypeptide(L)'
;MQWLSTAQKRKLFPRSLAQDILWLQEQGKVKGPSARLYQKVEYLWLASSGEFTKQSTLFRFTCMIDTLRTMGWQDYLLSDTDWQNGWTSSPGKPSIYTQQSTLSDKFTQSGKLIQPLSLRLSGLTDGIFPLLEQCKLSYVSLPSTQKFSVLQLNADTKE
;
A
#
# COMPACT_ATOMS: atom_id res chain seq x y z
N MET A 1 23.70 5.89 -2.73
CA MET A 1 22.65 5.54 -3.72
C MET A 1 22.88 6.25 -5.06
N GLN A 2 23.89 5.86 -5.85
CA GLN A 2 24.16 6.50 -7.15
C GLN A 2 23.26 6.01 -8.30
N TRP A 3 22.71 4.79 -8.21
CA TRP A 3 21.98 4.17 -9.33
C TRP A 3 20.79 5.00 -9.82
N LEU A 4 19.98 5.58 -8.92
CA LEU A 4 18.80 6.36 -9.29
C LEU A 4 19.17 7.70 -9.94
N SER A 5 20.25 8.33 -9.46
CA SER A 5 20.81 9.54 -10.08
C SER A 5 21.38 9.25 -11.47
N THR A 6 22.07 8.12 -11.63
CA THR A 6 22.59 7.67 -12.93
C THR A 6 21.44 7.34 -13.89
N ALA A 7 20.38 6.67 -13.44
CA ALA A 7 19.21 6.35 -14.26
C ALA A 7 18.48 7.61 -14.75
N GLN A 8 18.33 8.63 -13.90
CA GLN A 8 17.77 9.92 -14.30
C GLN A 8 18.65 10.64 -15.33
N LYS A 9 19.97 10.68 -15.11
CA LYS A 9 20.93 11.27 -16.08
C LYS A 9 20.87 10.58 -17.44
N ARG A 10 20.64 9.26 -17.45
CA ARG A 10 20.47 8.44 -18.66
C ARG A 10 19.07 8.54 -19.29
N LYS A 11 18.17 9.36 -18.72
CA LYS A 11 16.78 9.55 -19.20
C LYS A 11 16.01 8.23 -19.34
N LEU A 12 16.24 7.29 -18.43
CA LEU A 12 15.59 5.97 -18.44
C LEU A 12 14.10 6.02 -18.04
N PHE A 13 13.63 7.16 -17.52
CA PHE A 13 12.24 7.35 -17.11
C PHE A 13 11.52 8.32 -18.05
N PRO A 14 10.21 8.12 -18.29
CA PRO A 14 9.35 9.10 -18.94
C PRO A 14 9.42 10.47 -18.26
N ARG A 15 9.27 11.55 -19.04
CA ARG A 15 9.27 12.92 -18.50
C ARG A 15 8.18 13.16 -17.46
N SER A 16 7.06 12.47 -17.56
CA SER A 16 5.96 12.54 -16.58
C SER A 16 6.38 12.15 -15.17
N LEU A 17 7.37 11.25 -15.03
CA LEU A 17 7.85 10.77 -13.73
C LEU A 17 9.04 11.58 -13.18
N ALA A 18 9.48 12.64 -13.88
CA ALA A 18 10.70 13.35 -13.51
C ALA A 18 10.62 13.95 -12.09
N GLN A 19 9.46 14.48 -11.71
CA GLN A 19 9.23 15.06 -10.39
C GLN A 19 9.23 13.99 -9.29
N ASP A 20 8.59 12.85 -9.53
CA ASP A 20 8.57 11.72 -8.59
C ASP A 20 9.97 11.15 -8.36
N ILE A 21 10.78 11.03 -9.41
CA ILE A 21 12.15 10.54 -9.32
C ILE A 21 13.04 11.50 -8.51
N LEU A 22 12.86 12.82 -8.65
CA LEU A 22 13.56 13.81 -7.81
C LEU A 22 13.19 13.67 -6.33
N TRP A 23 11.89 13.57 -6.06
CA TRP A 23 11.39 13.35 -4.71
C TRP A 23 11.93 12.03 -4.10
N LEU A 24 12.01 10.95 -4.88
CA LEU A 24 12.60 9.68 -4.44
C LEU A 24 14.09 9.81 -4.09
N GLN A 25 14.85 10.60 -4.84
CA GLN A 25 16.26 10.85 -4.50
C GLN A 25 16.39 11.58 -3.16
N GLU A 26 15.51 12.55 -2.87
CA GLU A 26 15.49 13.24 -1.58
C GLU A 26 15.12 12.30 -0.43
N GLN A 27 14.08 11.48 -0.61
CA GLN A 27 13.71 10.45 0.38
C GLN A 27 14.86 9.47 0.63
N GLY A 28 15.60 9.11 -0.42
CA GLY A 28 16.78 8.27 -0.33
C GLY A 28 17.91 8.89 0.49
N LYS A 29 18.14 10.19 0.35
CA LYS A 29 19.14 10.93 1.14
C LYS A 29 18.76 10.97 2.62
N VAL A 30 17.47 11.13 2.94
CA VAL A 30 16.98 11.25 4.32
C VAL A 30 16.90 9.88 5.01
N LYS A 31 16.36 8.86 4.34
CA LYS A 31 16.01 7.57 4.98
C LYS A 31 16.95 6.42 4.63
N GLY A 32 17.92 6.62 3.75
CA GLY A 32 18.87 5.58 3.35
C GLY A 32 18.17 4.31 2.80
N PRO A 33 18.65 3.10 3.13
CA PRO A 33 18.03 1.84 2.69
C PRO A 33 16.55 1.72 3.06
N SER A 34 16.15 2.28 4.20
CA SER A 34 14.75 2.28 4.68
C SER A 34 13.81 3.13 3.82
N ALA A 35 14.34 3.90 2.86
CA ALA A 35 13.53 4.63 1.88
C ALA A 35 12.81 3.73 0.87
N ARG A 36 13.25 2.46 0.74
CA ARG A 36 12.68 1.45 -0.19
C ARG A 36 12.58 1.95 -1.64
N LEU A 37 13.61 2.67 -2.12
CA LEU A 37 13.56 3.35 -3.41
C LEU A 37 13.27 2.42 -4.59
N TYR A 38 13.75 1.18 -4.56
CA TYR A 38 13.51 0.21 -5.63
C TYR A 38 12.01 -0.06 -5.79
N GLN A 39 11.33 -0.44 -4.71
CA GLN A 39 9.89 -0.71 -4.69
C GLN A 39 9.07 0.51 -5.12
N LYS A 40 9.52 1.72 -4.74
CA LYS A 40 8.85 2.96 -5.16
C LYS A 40 9.06 3.29 -6.65
N VAL A 41 10.24 3.01 -7.21
CA VAL A 41 10.48 3.18 -8.65
C VAL A 41 9.70 2.13 -9.45
N GLU A 42 9.68 0.89 -8.98
CA GLU A 42 8.88 -0.20 -9.56
C GLU A 42 7.39 0.14 -9.55
N TYR A 43 6.89 0.74 -8.46
CA TYR A 43 5.55 1.30 -8.39
C TYR A 43 5.30 2.35 -9.49
N LEU A 44 6.14 3.39 -9.58
CA LEU A 44 5.95 4.46 -10.57
C LEU A 44 5.94 3.90 -11.99
N TRP A 45 6.80 2.92 -12.26
CA TRP A 45 6.83 2.22 -13.53
C TRP A 45 5.50 1.49 -13.79
N LEU A 46 5.04 0.64 -12.88
CA LEU A 46 3.80 -0.13 -13.01
C LEU A 46 2.55 0.75 -13.11
N ALA A 47 2.52 1.85 -12.35
CA ALA A 47 1.46 2.85 -12.42
C ALA A 47 1.42 3.56 -13.77
N SER A 48 2.59 3.84 -14.35
CA SER A 48 2.69 4.47 -15.66
C SER A 48 2.45 3.52 -16.84
N SER A 49 2.72 2.23 -16.68
CA SER A 49 2.55 1.22 -17.72
C SER A 49 1.16 0.55 -17.73
N GLY A 50 0.34 0.80 -16.69
CA GLY A 50 -0.98 0.17 -16.53
C GLY A 50 -0.91 -1.31 -16.13
N GLU A 51 0.26 -1.79 -15.74
CA GLU A 51 0.57 -3.23 -15.63
C GLU A 51 0.32 -3.81 -14.23
N PHE A 52 -0.44 -3.11 -13.36
CA PHE A 52 -0.78 -3.66 -12.05
C PHE A 52 -1.56 -4.95 -12.15
N THR A 53 -2.39 -5.15 -13.18
CA THR A 53 -3.18 -6.39 -13.33
C THR A 53 -2.34 -7.65 -13.49
N LYS A 54 -1.07 -7.55 -13.93
CA LYS A 54 -0.14 -8.69 -14.01
C LYS A 54 0.62 -8.97 -12.71
N GLN A 55 0.55 -8.08 -11.73
CA GLN A 55 1.24 -8.25 -10.45
C GLN A 55 0.33 -8.94 -9.43
N SER A 56 0.96 -9.62 -8.46
CA SER A 56 0.23 -10.33 -7.41
C SER A 56 -0.55 -9.37 -6.51
N THR A 57 -1.63 -9.85 -5.90
CA THR A 57 -2.45 -9.06 -4.97
C THR A 57 -1.66 -8.56 -3.78
N LEU A 58 -0.72 -9.36 -3.26
CA LEU A 58 0.21 -8.96 -2.20
C LEU A 58 1.10 -7.79 -2.64
N PHE A 59 1.63 -7.82 -3.87
CA PHE A 59 2.44 -6.74 -4.39
C PHE A 59 1.63 -5.45 -4.48
N ARG A 60 0.44 -5.53 -5.09
CA ARG A 60 -0.49 -4.39 -5.25
C ARG A 60 -0.92 -3.81 -3.90
N PHE A 61 -1.18 -4.67 -2.92
CA PHE A 61 -1.49 -4.28 -1.54
C PHE A 61 -0.31 -3.59 -0.85
N THR A 62 0.89 -4.17 -0.91
CA THR A 62 2.10 -3.58 -0.31
C THR A 62 2.39 -2.21 -0.90
N CYS A 63 2.22 -2.09 -2.22
CA CYS A 63 2.33 -0.85 -2.96
C CYS A 63 1.32 0.22 -2.49
N MET A 64 0.05 -0.14 -2.31
CA MET A 64 -0.98 0.74 -1.76
C MET A 64 -0.58 1.24 -0.37
N ILE A 65 -0.13 0.35 0.53
CA ILE A 65 0.32 0.70 1.88
C ILE A 65 1.52 1.66 1.83
N ASP A 66 2.51 1.39 0.98
CA ASP A 66 3.67 2.27 0.80
C ASP A 66 3.25 3.67 0.36
N THR A 67 2.28 3.77 -0.55
CA THR A 67 1.74 5.05 -1.04
C THR A 67 0.92 5.79 0.03
N LEU A 68 0.13 5.08 0.84
CA LEU A 68 -0.56 5.68 1.99
C LEU A 68 0.45 6.30 2.97
N ARG A 69 1.55 5.59 3.26
CA ARG A 69 2.61 6.10 4.15
C ARG A 69 3.29 7.37 3.62
N THR A 70 3.42 7.53 2.29
CA THR A 70 3.97 8.77 1.71
C THR A 70 2.98 9.93 1.79
N MET A 71 1.67 9.65 1.79
CA MET A 71 0.60 10.62 2.00
C MET A 71 0.36 10.95 3.49
N GLY A 72 1.18 10.42 4.40
CA GLY A 72 1.11 10.71 5.84
C GLY A 72 0.17 9.80 6.64
N TRP A 73 -0.39 8.77 6.00
CA TRP A 73 -1.17 7.76 6.71
C TRP A 73 -0.32 6.95 7.68
N GLN A 74 -0.94 6.50 8.75
CA GLN A 74 -0.35 5.54 9.67
C GLN A 74 -0.77 4.12 9.29
N ASP A 75 0.20 3.21 9.30
CA ASP A 75 0.00 1.78 9.07
C ASP A 75 0.30 1.04 10.38
N TYR A 76 -0.68 0.28 10.87
CA TYR A 76 -0.56 -0.53 12.07
C TYR A 76 -0.86 -2.00 11.77
N LEU A 77 0.11 -2.84 12.12
CA LEU A 77 -0.03 -4.28 12.14
C LEU A 77 -0.39 -4.71 13.56
N LEU A 78 -1.62 -5.17 13.76
CA LEU A 78 -2.18 -5.49 15.08
C LEU A 78 -2.08 -6.99 15.38
N SER A 79 -1.82 -7.30 16.65
CA SER A 79 -1.99 -8.64 17.20
C SER A 79 -3.48 -9.04 17.21
N ASP A 80 -3.77 -10.33 17.34
CA ASP A 80 -5.16 -10.81 17.46
C ASP A 80 -5.87 -10.18 18.65
N THR A 81 -5.16 -10.01 19.76
CA THR A 81 -5.70 -9.39 20.98
C THR A 81 -6.05 -7.92 20.74
N ASP A 82 -5.14 -7.13 20.15
CA ASP A 82 -5.39 -5.71 19.86
C ASP A 82 -6.49 -5.51 18.83
N TRP A 83 -6.58 -6.44 17.86
CA TRP A 83 -7.65 -6.47 16.89
C TRP A 83 -9.01 -6.74 17.55
N GLN A 84 -9.13 -7.74 18.42
CA GLN A 84 -10.39 -8.01 19.11
C GLN A 84 -10.80 -6.89 20.07
N ASN A 85 -9.82 -6.28 20.76
CA ASN A 85 -10.05 -5.16 21.66
C ASN A 85 -10.41 -3.85 20.94
N GLY A 86 -10.29 -3.80 19.60
CA GLY A 86 -10.58 -2.61 18.82
C GLY A 86 -9.63 -1.47 19.15
N TRP A 87 -8.34 -1.78 19.32
CA TRP A 87 -7.31 -0.78 19.56
C TRP A 87 -7.20 0.19 18.37
N THR A 88 -7.05 1.47 18.69
CA THR A 88 -6.84 2.55 17.71
C THR A 88 -5.68 3.43 18.11
N SER A 89 -5.00 3.97 17.10
CA SER A 89 -4.14 5.13 17.31
C SER A 89 -4.98 6.37 17.64
N SER A 90 -4.31 7.40 18.16
CA SER A 90 -4.93 8.68 18.51
C SER A 90 -5.77 9.25 17.36
N PRO A 91 -6.96 9.80 17.63
CA PRO A 91 -7.80 10.41 16.59
C PRO A 91 -7.07 11.58 15.92
N GLY A 92 -7.27 11.72 14.60
CA GLY A 92 -6.81 12.89 13.83
C GLY A 92 -5.93 12.57 12.62
N LYS A 93 -5.23 11.42 12.58
CA LYS A 93 -4.49 10.97 11.39
C LYS A 93 -5.20 9.81 10.70
N PRO A 94 -5.29 9.81 9.36
CA PRO A 94 -5.85 8.68 8.65
C PRO A 94 -4.96 7.46 8.86
N SER A 95 -5.57 6.36 9.30
CA SER A 95 -4.84 5.17 9.72
C SER A 95 -5.50 3.91 9.16
N ILE A 96 -4.66 2.96 8.76
CA ILE A 96 -5.06 1.62 8.33
C ILE A 96 -4.53 0.59 9.32
N TYR A 97 -5.39 -0.36 9.68
CA TYR A 97 -5.05 -1.45 10.59
C TYR A 97 -5.22 -2.79 9.89
N THR A 98 -4.21 -3.64 10.03
CA THR A 98 -4.18 -4.99 9.47
C THR A 98 -3.97 -6.00 10.60
N GLN A 99 -4.64 -7.15 10.53
CA GLN A 99 -4.48 -8.21 11.53
C GLN A 99 -3.31 -9.11 11.13
N GLN A 100 -2.30 -9.22 12.00
CA GLN A 100 -1.04 -9.88 11.71
C GLN A 100 -1.19 -11.35 11.31
N SER A 101 -1.95 -12.12 12.09
CA SER A 101 -2.22 -13.54 11.83
C SER A 101 -2.85 -13.78 10.45
N THR A 102 -3.66 -12.84 9.98
CA THR A 102 -4.35 -12.97 8.70
C THR A 102 -3.48 -12.67 7.48
N LEU A 103 -2.38 -11.93 7.64
CA LEU A 103 -1.51 -11.60 6.51
C LEU A 103 -0.65 -12.80 6.07
N SER A 104 -0.17 -13.63 6.99
CA SER A 104 0.61 -14.81 6.62
C SER A 104 -0.26 -15.90 5.99
N ASP A 105 -1.47 -16.06 6.49
CA ASP A 105 -2.28 -17.25 6.20
C ASP A 105 -3.17 -17.07 4.95
N LYS A 106 -3.47 -15.81 4.58
CA LYS A 106 -4.38 -15.50 3.48
C LYS A 106 -3.69 -15.28 2.14
N PHE A 107 -2.37 -15.22 2.10
CA PHE A 107 -1.61 -15.07 0.86
C PHE A 107 -0.84 -16.34 0.51
N THR A 108 -0.79 -16.68 -0.77
CA THR A 108 0.10 -17.73 -1.27
C THR A 108 1.55 -17.25 -1.31
N GLN A 109 2.48 -18.18 -1.49
CA GLN A 109 3.89 -17.84 -1.77
C GLN A 109 4.06 -16.98 -3.04
N SER A 110 3.15 -17.11 -4.01
CA SER A 110 3.10 -16.26 -5.21
C SER A 110 2.40 -14.90 -4.98
N GLY A 111 1.89 -14.64 -3.77
CA GLY A 111 1.24 -13.39 -3.40
C GLY A 111 -0.22 -13.28 -3.88
N LYS A 112 -0.88 -14.38 -4.23
CA LYS A 112 -2.32 -14.40 -4.49
C LYS A 112 -3.08 -14.40 -3.17
N LEU A 113 -4.15 -13.61 -3.08
CA LEU A 113 -5.03 -13.57 -1.91
C LEU A 113 -6.06 -14.70 -2.02
N ILE A 114 -5.95 -15.72 -1.17
CA ILE A 114 -6.83 -16.91 -1.22
C ILE A 114 -8.08 -16.78 -0.36
N GLN A 115 -8.08 -15.86 0.61
CA GLN A 115 -9.21 -15.58 1.48
C GLN A 115 -9.38 -14.07 1.65
N PRO A 116 -10.62 -13.57 1.84
CA PRO A 116 -10.84 -12.14 1.98
C PRO A 116 -10.05 -11.55 3.16
N LEU A 117 -9.40 -10.40 2.93
CA LEU A 117 -8.60 -9.71 3.94
C LEU A 117 -9.38 -8.51 4.50
N SER A 118 -9.66 -8.54 5.80
CA SER A 118 -10.34 -7.43 6.48
C SER A 118 -9.32 -6.36 6.89
N LEU A 119 -9.66 -5.11 6.59
CA LEU A 119 -8.91 -3.92 6.90
C LEU A 119 -9.81 -3.01 7.73
N ARG A 120 -9.27 -2.43 8.80
CA ARG A 120 -9.96 -1.37 9.54
C ARG A 120 -9.34 -0.04 9.22
N LEU A 121 -10.17 0.99 9.16
CA LEU A 121 -9.77 2.34 8.89
C LEU A 121 -10.30 3.29 9.97
N SER A 122 -9.51 4.30 10.31
CA SER A 122 -9.92 5.40 11.18
C SER A 122 -9.43 6.74 10.66
N GLY A 123 -10.12 7.82 11.03
CA GLY A 123 -9.79 9.19 10.59
C GLY A 123 -10.39 9.52 9.22
N LEU A 124 -9.70 10.35 8.44
CA LEU A 124 -10.14 10.79 7.10
C LEU A 124 -9.82 9.73 6.05
N THR A 125 -10.77 8.82 5.80
CA THR A 125 -10.52 7.62 5.00
C THR A 125 -10.58 7.81 3.49
N ASP A 126 -11.04 8.97 3.00
CA ASP A 126 -11.38 9.17 1.58
C ASP A 126 -10.20 8.96 0.62
N GLY A 127 -8.97 9.20 1.10
CA GLY A 127 -7.76 9.06 0.29
C GLY A 127 -7.41 7.60 -0.11
N ILE A 128 -8.01 6.59 0.53
CA ILE A 128 -7.69 5.18 0.22
C ILE A 128 -8.45 4.66 -1.01
N PHE A 129 -9.67 5.14 -1.27
CA PHE A 129 -10.51 4.61 -2.35
C PHE A 129 -9.90 4.82 -3.73
N PRO A 130 -9.35 6.00 -4.07
CA PRO A 130 -8.63 6.19 -5.34
C PRO A 130 -7.43 5.24 -5.50
N LEU A 131 -6.74 4.94 -4.38
CA LEU A 131 -5.58 4.04 -4.40
C LEU A 131 -6.00 2.58 -4.59
N LEU A 132 -7.12 2.14 -4.02
CA LEU A 132 -7.65 0.79 -4.25
C LEU A 132 -7.94 0.56 -5.73
N GLU A 133 -8.57 1.54 -6.39
CA GLU A 133 -8.85 1.51 -7.83
C GLU A 133 -7.56 1.54 -8.68
N GLN A 134 -6.60 2.38 -8.30
CA GLN A 134 -5.32 2.49 -8.99
C GLN A 134 -4.50 1.20 -8.87
N CYS A 135 -4.48 0.60 -7.69
CA CYS A 135 -3.80 -0.67 -7.42
C CYS A 135 -4.61 -1.89 -7.90
N LYS A 136 -5.79 -1.69 -8.52
CA LYS A 136 -6.65 -2.76 -9.04
C LYS A 136 -7.03 -3.80 -7.98
N LEU A 137 -7.22 -3.35 -6.74
CA LEU A 137 -7.61 -4.20 -5.62
C LEU A 137 -9.13 -4.25 -5.53
N SER A 138 -9.71 -5.45 -5.63
CA SER A 138 -11.15 -5.65 -5.44
C SER A 138 -11.50 -5.55 -3.97
N TYR A 139 -12.46 -4.71 -3.61
CA TYR A 139 -12.88 -4.51 -2.23
C TYR A 139 -14.40 -4.40 -2.07
N VAL A 140 -14.86 -4.61 -0.84
CA VAL A 140 -16.22 -4.31 -0.39
C VAL A 140 -16.16 -3.52 0.92
N SER A 141 -16.96 -2.45 0.99
CA SER A 141 -17.16 -1.70 2.23
C SER A 141 -18.20 -2.41 3.09
N LEU A 142 -17.82 -2.75 4.32
CA LEU A 142 -18.71 -3.34 5.31
C LEU A 142 -19.30 -2.25 6.22
N PRO A 143 -20.42 -2.52 6.93
CA PRO A 143 -21.02 -1.56 7.84
C PRO A 143 -19.97 -1.02 8.82
N SER A 144 -19.81 0.30 8.86
CA SER A 144 -18.89 0.95 9.80
C SER A 144 -19.36 0.69 11.23
N THR A 145 -18.44 0.30 12.09
CA THR A 145 -18.66 0.35 13.53
C THR A 145 -18.44 1.77 14.03
N GLN A 146 -18.92 2.10 15.23
CA GLN A 146 -18.80 3.44 15.81
C GLN A 146 -17.33 3.94 15.95
N LYS A 147 -16.35 3.03 15.89
CA LYS A 147 -14.92 3.33 15.98
C LYS A 147 -14.16 3.22 14.65
N PHE A 148 -14.67 2.46 13.68
CA PHE A 148 -13.94 2.13 12.46
C PHE A 148 -14.84 1.93 11.25
N SER A 149 -14.35 2.38 10.09
CA SER A 149 -14.81 1.87 8.81
C SER A 149 -14.11 0.55 8.52
N VAL A 150 -14.85 -0.45 8.05
CA VAL A 150 -14.31 -1.77 7.72
C VAL A 150 -14.32 -1.95 6.21
N LEU A 151 -13.16 -2.23 5.64
CA LEU A 151 -13.01 -2.65 4.26
C LEU A 151 -12.63 -4.13 4.23
N GLN A 152 -13.07 -4.83 3.22
CA GLN A 152 -12.63 -6.20 2.97
C GLN A 152 -12.12 -6.31 1.55
N LEU A 153 -10.86 -6.70 1.38
CA LEU A 153 -10.32 -7.08 0.08
C LEU A 153 -10.87 -8.46 -0.29
N ASN A 154 -11.38 -8.57 -1.51
CA ASN A 154 -11.90 -9.82 -2.03
C ASN A 154 -10.73 -10.73 -2.44
N ALA A 155 -10.88 -12.02 -2.16
CA ALA A 155 -9.94 -13.03 -2.64
C ALA A 155 -9.84 -12.98 -4.17
N ASP A 156 -8.66 -13.34 -4.69
CA ASP A 156 -8.47 -13.50 -6.11
C ASP A 156 -9.42 -14.59 -6.62
N THR A 157 -10.18 -14.29 -7.67
CA THR A 157 -10.98 -15.29 -8.36
C THR A 157 -10.07 -16.44 -8.80
N LYS A 158 -10.46 -17.68 -8.49
CA LYS A 158 -9.87 -18.86 -9.13
C LYS A 158 -10.22 -18.75 -10.62
N GLU A 159 -9.24 -18.42 -11.44
CA GLU A 159 -9.27 -18.71 -12.88
C GLU A 159 -9.37 -20.22 -13.08
#